data_AF-A0A418DMV7-F1
#
_entry.id   AF-A0A418DMV7-F1
#
_cell.length_a   1.000
_cell.length_b   1.000
_cell.length_c   1.000
_cell.angle_alpha   90.00
_cell.angle_beta   90.00
_cell.angle_gamma   90.00
#
_symmetry.space_group_name_H-M   'P 1'
#
loop_
_entity.id
_entity.type
_entity.pdbx_description
1 polymer ?
#
loop_
_entity_poly.entity_id
_entity_poly.type
_entity_poly.pdbx_seq_one_letter_code
_entity_poly.pdbx_strand_id
1 'polypeptide(L)'
;KPFAAEKGQLTNTWQALADTLLACDHFTRVVDGRKVQNRFSALVEEHRRFDKASAKLSGDDEVETEKHILLDDIVALLDDVKEIASQKTSNSVVEKEQAEQGALIVRDMAMRTMKRRKANDSDEQKKKPALDNRRNSLAAAIEAESERELAVREKELSSQQFKLESEIKQRELDREERQAEREHQIVMARIDNEKMLSMFKAFAESKK
;
A
#
# COMPACT_ATOMS: atom_id res chain seq x y z
N LYS A 1 -12.92 4.74 9.77
CA LYS A 1 -11.54 4.83 10.30
C LYS A 1 -11.09 6.30 10.26
N PRO A 2 -11.03 7.02 11.39
CA PRO A 2 -10.75 8.46 11.38
C PRO A 2 -9.42 8.84 10.72
N PHE A 3 -8.42 7.96 10.87
CA PHE A 3 -7.09 8.12 10.26
C PHE A 3 -7.04 7.97 8.73
N ALA A 4 -8.09 7.43 8.10
CA ALA A 4 -8.18 7.27 6.64
C ALA A 4 -9.09 8.34 6.00
N ALA A 5 -9.52 9.35 6.77
CA ALA A 5 -10.43 10.37 6.29
C ALA A 5 -9.77 11.28 5.24
N GLU A 6 -10.58 11.75 4.29
CA GLU A 6 -10.12 12.68 3.26
C GLU A 6 -9.71 14.04 3.83
N LYS A 7 -8.90 14.77 3.07
CA LYS A 7 -8.41 16.11 3.44
C LYS A 7 -9.60 17.04 3.66
N GLY A 8 -9.70 17.62 4.86
CA GLY A 8 -10.82 18.47 5.27
C GLY A 8 -11.90 17.78 6.10
N GLN A 9 -11.94 16.44 6.14
CA GLN A 9 -12.87 15.68 6.98
C GLN A 9 -12.25 15.19 8.29
N LEU A 10 -10.92 15.23 8.41
CA LEU A 10 -10.16 14.68 9.53
C LEU A 10 -10.68 15.15 10.89
N THR A 11 -10.89 16.46 11.07
CA THR A 11 -11.39 17.01 12.34
C THR A 11 -12.76 16.44 12.72
N ASN A 12 -13.66 16.33 11.73
CA ASN A 12 -15.02 15.86 11.95
C ASN A 12 -15.06 14.36 12.26
N THR A 13 -14.23 13.55 11.59
CA THR A 13 -14.20 12.09 11.83
C THR A 13 -13.57 11.74 13.18
N TRP A 14 -12.58 12.50 13.64
CA TRP A 14 -12.06 12.37 15.01
C TRP A 14 -13.06 12.86 16.05
N GLN A 15 -13.79 13.94 15.77
CA GLN A 15 -14.85 14.40 16.68
C GLN A 15 -15.98 13.38 16.81
N ALA A 16 -16.43 12.77 15.70
CA ALA A 16 -17.44 11.72 15.73
C ALA A 16 -17.00 10.48 16.55
N LEU A 17 -15.70 10.15 16.51
CA LEU A 17 -15.15 9.10 17.38
C LEU A 17 -15.17 9.53 18.85
N ALA A 18 -14.81 10.78 19.15
CA ALA A 18 -14.90 11.31 20.51
C ALA A 18 -16.34 11.29 21.04
N ASP A 19 -17.31 11.67 20.22
CA ASP A 19 -18.73 11.64 20.60
C ASP A 19 -19.21 10.21 20.86
N THR A 20 -18.78 9.25 20.04
CA THR A 20 -19.05 7.81 20.28
C THR A 20 -18.45 7.33 21.60
N LEU A 21 -17.23 7.76 21.94
CA LEU A 21 -16.60 7.42 23.21
C LEU A 21 -17.36 8.03 24.39
N LEU A 22 -17.81 9.28 24.27
CA LEU A 22 -18.60 9.96 25.31
C LEU A 22 -20.00 9.36 25.49
N ALA A 23 -20.56 8.74 24.46
CA ALA A 23 -21.84 8.03 24.54
C ALA A 23 -21.74 6.66 25.22
N CYS A 24 -20.53 6.16 25.51
CA CYS A 24 -20.32 4.90 26.20
C CYS A 24 -20.36 5.09 27.72
N ASP A 25 -21.32 4.47 28.41
CA ASP A 25 -21.51 4.59 29.86
C ASP A 25 -20.28 4.15 30.69
N HIS A 26 -19.48 3.25 30.15
CA HIS A 26 -18.25 2.77 30.81
C HIS A 26 -17.03 3.65 30.55
N PHE A 27 -17.15 4.65 29.67
CA PHE A 27 -16.07 5.58 29.36
C PHE A 27 -16.15 6.81 30.25
N THR A 28 -15.20 6.90 31.20
CA THR A 28 -15.27 7.90 32.27
C THR A 28 -14.54 9.21 31.98
N ARG A 29 -13.91 9.34 30.80
CA ARG A 29 -13.06 10.50 30.47
C ARG A 29 -13.78 11.47 29.55
N VAL A 30 -13.61 12.77 29.80
CA VAL A 30 -14.05 13.81 28.86
C VAL A 30 -12.98 14.02 27.78
N VAL A 31 -13.34 13.71 26.54
CA VAL A 31 -12.45 13.80 25.37
C VAL A 31 -13.08 14.62 24.26
N ASP A 32 -12.24 15.21 23.42
CA ASP A 32 -12.62 15.87 22.17
C ASP A 32 -11.86 15.20 21.01
N GLY A 33 -12.23 15.50 19.76
CA GLY A 33 -11.61 14.88 18.59
C GLY A 33 -10.08 15.06 18.58
N ARG A 34 -9.57 16.20 19.04
CA ARG A 34 -8.13 16.46 19.07
C ARG A 34 -7.41 15.61 20.11
N LYS A 35 -7.98 15.45 21.31
CA LYS A 35 -7.44 14.59 22.37
C LYS A 35 -7.43 13.12 21.94
N VAL A 36 -8.51 12.65 21.31
CA VAL A 36 -8.59 11.28 20.78
C VAL A 36 -7.52 11.07 19.70
N GLN A 37 -7.38 12.00 18.76
CA GLN A 37 -6.35 11.94 17.73
C GLN A 37 -4.94 11.89 18.34
N ASN A 38 -4.62 12.81 19.26
CA ASN A 38 -3.30 12.85 19.90
C ASN A 38 -3.02 11.56 20.67
N ARG A 39 -4.02 11.01 21.38
CA ARG A 39 -3.87 9.76 22.12
C ARG A 39 -3.66 8.57 21.19
N PHE A 40 -4.40 8.52 20.10
CA PHE A 40 -4.21 7.52 19.05
C PHE A 40 -2.79 7.55 18.48
N SER A 41 -2.29 8.74 18.12
CA SER A 41 -0.92 8.89 17.61
C SER A 41 0.13 8.43 18.61
N ALA A 42 -0.04 8.77 19.90
CA ALA A 42 0.88 8.32 20.94
C ALA A 42 0.88 6.79 21.11
N LEU A 43 -0.31 6.15 21.06
CA LEU A 43 -0.42 4.69 21.15
C LEU A 43 0.27 3.99 19.99
N VAL A 44 0.07 4.48 18.77
CA VAL A 44 0.72 3.94 17.57
C VAL A 44 2.24 4.10 17.65
N GLU A 45 2.73 5.24 18.12
CA GLU A 45 4.16 5.48 18.25
C GLU A 45 4.81 4.61 19.34
N GLU A 46 4.14 4.47 20.49
CA GLU A 46 4.55 3.57 21.57
C GLU A 46 4.66 2.13 21.07
N HIS A 47 3.65 1.64 20.34
CA HIS A 47 3.63 0.29 19.78
C HIS A 47 4.77 0.05 18.79
N ARG A 48 4.99 0.97 17.84
CA ARG A 48 6.12 0.83 16.89
C ARG A 48 7.48 0.83 17.57
N ARG A 49 7.62 1.53 18.71
CA ARG A 49 8.85 1.50 19.51
C ARG A 49 8.99 0.16 20.22
N PHE A 50 7.89 -0.38 20.73
CA PHE A 50 7.81 -1.73 21.31
C PHE A 50 8.25 -2.78 20.28
N ASP A 51 7.61 -2.86 19.11
CA ASP A 51 7.96 -3.84 18.06
C ASP A 51 9.44 -3.77 17.66
N LYS A 52 9.98 -2.55 17.52
CA LYS A 52 11.38 -2.33 17.17
C LYS A 52 12.35 -2.73 18.29
N ALA A 53 11.92 -2.64 19.54
CA ALA A 53 12.71 -3.10 20.69
C ALA A 53 12.65 -4.62 20.79
N SER A 54 11.47 -5.22 20.71
CA SER A 54 11.26 -6.67 20.75
C SER A 54 12.01 -7.38 19.62
N ALA A 55 12.00 -6.83 18.39
CA ALA A 55 12.76 -7.38 17.26
C ALA A 55 14.30 -7.39 17.44
N LYS A 56 14.84 -6.66 18.43
CA LYS A 56 16.27 -6.61 18.75
C LYS A 56 16.67 -7.52 19.89
N LEU A 57 15.71 -7.99 20.69
CA LEU A 57 15.97 -8.94 21.76
C LEU A 57 15.86 -10.35 21.16
N SER A 58 16.98 -11.08 21.13
CA SER A 58 16.99 -12.50 20.80
C SER A 58 16.56 -13.27 22.05
N GLY A 59 15.27 -13.52 22.17
CA GLY A 59 14.68 -14.31 23.25
C GLY A 59 14.37 -13.45 24.47
N ASP A 60 13.10 -13.12 24.65
CA ASP A 60 12.55 -12.86 25.98
C ASP A 60 11.03 -13.10 25.98
N ASP A 61 10.57 -13.54 27.14
CA ASP A 61 9.20 -13.92 27.52
C ASP A 61 8.30 -12.67 27.65
N GLU A 62 8.22 -11.85 26.58
CA GLU A 62 7.34 -10.70 26.55
C GLU A 62 5.89 -11.16 26.36
N VAL A 63 5.06 -10.94 27.38
CA VAL A 63 3.64 -11.26 27.35
C VAL A 63 2.95 -10.35 26.33
N GLU A 64 2.76 -10.87 25.12
CA GLU A 64 1.87 -10.26 24.14
C GLU A 64 0.45 -10.18 24.71
N THR A 65 -0.03 -8.96 24.90
CA THR A 65 -1.38 -8.70 25.38
C THR A 65 -2.32 -8.51 24.20
N GLU A 66 -3.63 -8.67 24.40
CA GLU A 66 -4.66 -8.36 23.40
C GLU A 66 -4.52 -6.92 22.85
N LYS A 67 -4.00 -5.98 23.66
CA LYS A 67 -3.68 -4.62 23.22
C LYS A 67 -2.65 -4.63 22.08
N HIS A 68 -1.60 -5.45 22.17
CA HIS A 68 -0.54 -5.52 21.16
C HIS A 68 -1.10 -6.06 19.85
N ILE A 69 -1.90 -7.14 19.91
CA ILE A 69 -2.57 -7.72 18.74
C ILE A 69 -3.44 -6.68 18.02
N LEU A 70 -4.26 -5.93 18.76
CA LEU A 70 -5.12 -4.89 18.17
C LEU A 70 -4.29 -3.74 17.58
N LEU A 71 -3.15 -3.40 18.19
CA LEU A 71 -2.29 -2.34 17.69
C LEU A 71 -1.51 -2.77 16.44
N ASP A 72 -1.13 -4.04 16.31
CA ASP A 72 -0.58 -4.61 15.07
C ASP A 72 -1.54 -4.42 13.90
N ASP A 73 -2.80 -4.81 14.08
CA ASP A 73 -3.84 -4.66 13.05
C ASP A 73 -4.06 -3.20 12.67
N ILE A 74 -4.10 -2.30 13.65
CA ILE A 74 -4.26 -0.85 13.42
C ILE A 74 -3.04 -0.29 12.68
N VAL A 75 -1.83 -0.72 13.03
CA VAL A 75 -0.58 -0.28 12.39
C VAL A 75 -0.53 -0.74 10.94
N ALA A 76 -0.90 -1.99 10.66
CA ALA A 76 -0.99 -2.51 9.31
C ALA A 76 -1.96 -1.67 8.46
N LEU A 77 -3.17 -1.42 8.97
CA LEU A 77 -4.16 -0.59 8.29
C LEU A 77 -3.69 0.85 8.04
N LEU A 78 -2.87 1.41 8.94
CA LEU A 78 -2.29 2.74 8.75
C LEU A 78 -1.27 2.76 7.62
N ASP A 79 -0.45 1.71 7.52
CA ASP A 79 0.59 1.63 6.52
C ASP A 79 -0.01 1.35 5.13
N ASP A 80 -1.07 0.52 5.04
CA ASP A 80 -1.85 0.32 3.82
C ASP A 80 -2.44 1.65 3.30
N VAL A 81 -3.03 2.46 4.21
CA VAL A 81 -3.60 3.77 3.83
C VAL A 81 -2.52 4.72 3.31
N LYS A 82 -1.33 4.73 3.91
CA LYS A 82 -0.20 5.53 3.43
C LYS A 82 0.31 5.04 2.08
N GLU A 83 0.36 3.73 1.86
CA GLU A 83 0.81 3.14 0.61
C GLU A 83 -0.15 3.49 -0.53
N ILE A 84 -1.46 3.32 -0.31
CA ILE A 84 -2.50 3.71 -1.29
C ILE A 84 -2.42 5.21 -1.61
N ALA A 85 -2.22 6.06 -0.59
CA ALA A 85 -2.06 7.50 -0.80
C ALA A 85 -0.82 7.82 -1.64
N SER A 86 0.30 7.14 -1.37
CA SER A 86 1.56 7.32 -2.10
C SER A 86 1.41 6.89 -3.57
N GLN A 87 0.79 5.73 -3.81
CA GLN A 87 0.51 5.23 -5.16
C GLN A 87 -0.40 6.17 -5.97
N LYS A 88 -1.43 6.74 -5.33
CA LYS A 88 -2.28 7.76 -5.99
C LYS A 88 -1.47 8.98 -6.42
N THR A 89 -0.56 9.45 -5.56
CA THR A 89 0.29 10.60 -5.91
C THR A 89 1.26 10.27 -7.04
N SER A 90 1.93 9.12 -7.01
CA SER A 90 2.86 8.72 -8.07
C SER A 90 2.14 8.56 -9.41
N ASN A 91 0.97 7.93 -9.42
CA ASN A 91 0.18 7.76 -10.65
C ASN A 91 -0.26 9.11 -11.21
N SER A 92 -0.68 10.05 -10.37
CA SER A 92 -1.07 11.40 -10.83
C SER A 92 0.09 12.19 -11.43
N VAL A 93 1.32 11.99 -10.93
CA VAL A 93 2.53 12.62 -11.49
C VAL A 93 2.84 12.02 -12.86
N VAL A 94 2.81 10.69 -12.97
CA VAL A 94 3.05 9.98 -14.22
C VAL A 94 2.02 10.36 -15.29
N GLU A 95 0.73 10.44 -14.94
CA GLU A 95 -0.32 10.88 -15.85
C GLU A 95 -0.10 12.31 -16.33
N LYS A 96 0.32 13.22 -15.43
CA LYS A 96 0.60 14.61 -15.78
C LYS A 96 1.80 14.74 -16.71
N GLU A 97 2.88 13.99 -16.46
CA GLU A 97 4.05 13.94 -17.34
C GLU A 97 3.71 13.37 -18.71
N GLN A 98 2.90 12.31 -18.78
CA GLN A 98 2.43 11.75 -20.05
C GLN A 98 1.57 12.75 -20.83
N ALA A 99 0.67 13.46 -20.16
CA ALA A 99 -0.14 14.51 -20.78
C ALA A 99 0.72 15.65 -21.34
N GLU A 100 1.77 16.06 -20.61
CA GLU A 100 2.71 17.09 -21.05
C GLU A 100 3.55 16.63 -22.26
N GLN A 101 4.05 15.39 -22.23
CA GLN A 101 4.76 14.78 -23.36
C GLN A 101 3.87 14.69 -24.60
N GLY A 102 2.61 14.26 -24.44
CA GLY A 102 1.63 14.24 -25.54
C GLY A 102 1.40 15.63 -26.13
N ALA A 103 1.24 16.65 -25.28
CA ALA A 103 1.06 18.04 -25.73
C ALA A 103 2.29 18.58 -26.48
N LEU A 104 3.50 18.22 -26.02
CA LEU A 104 4.77 18.57 -26.68
C LEU A 104 4.85 17.99 -28.11
N ILE A 105 4.48 16.72 -28.29
CA ILE A 105 4.48 16.04 -29.59
C ILE A 105 3.51 16.72 -30.56
N VAL A 106 2.29 17.02 -30.10
CA VAL A 106 1.28 17.72 -30.92
C VAL A 106 1.77 19.09 -31.35
N ARG A 107 2.39 19.86 -30.43
CA ARG A 107 2.97 21.18 -30.73
C ARG A 107 4.09 21.09 -31.77
N ASP A 108 5.00 20.12 -31.63
CA ASP A 108 6.11 19.93 -32.58
C ASP A 108 5.61 19.51 -33.97
N MET A 109 4.64 18.59 -34.04
CA MET A 109 3.99 18.21 -35.31
C MET A 109 3.29 19.40 -36.00
N ALA A 110 2.58 20.24 -35.25
CA ALA A 110 1.95 21.45 -35.77
C ALA A 110 3.00 22.46 -36.31
N MET A 111 4.11 22.65 -35.60
CA MET A 111 5.19 23.55 -36.03
C MET A 111 5.89 23.06 -37.31
N ARG A 112 6.12 21.75 -37.44
CA ARG A 112 6.72 21.14 -38.63
C ARG A 112 5.83 21.23 -39.87
N THR A 113 4.52 21.06 -39.71
CA THR A 113 3.55 21.17 -40.82
C THR A 113 3.37 22.62 -41.29
N MET A 114 3.40 23.59 -40.38
CA MET A 114 3.40 25.02 -40.70
C MET A 114 4.66 25.46 -41.46
N LYS A 115 5.85 24.95 -41.07
CA LYS A 115 7.13 25.32 -41.69
C LYS A 115 7.30 24.82 -43.13
N ARG A 116 6.59 23.75 -43.54
CA ARG A 116 6.62 23.22 -44.91
C ARG A 116 5.83 24.05 -45.93
N ARG A 117 4.99 25.00 -45.51
CA ARG A 117 4.22 25.85 -46.45
C ARG A 117 4.97 27.10 -46.94
N LYS A 118 6.21 27.33 -46.50
CA LYS A 118 7.01 28.50 -46.88
C LYS A 118 8.33 28.12 -47.54
N ALA A 119 8.28 27.29 -48.59
CA ALA A 119 9.37 27.16 -49.56
C ALA A 119 8.86 26.57 -50.87
N ASN A 120 9.06 27.35 -51.94
CA ASN A 120 8.96 27.03 -53.36
C ASN A 120 7.60 27.21 -54.03
N ASP A 121 7.38 28.44 -54.50
CA ASP A 121 6.88 28.65 -55.86
C ASP A 121 8.07 28.46 -56.81
N SER A 122 8.11 27.32 -57.52
CA SER A 122 8.82 27.10 -58.78
C SER A 122 8.60 25.68 -59.25
N ASP A 123 7.94 25.60 -60.40
CA ASP A 123 7.69 24.43 -61.24
C ASP A 123 8.93 23.55 -61.46
N GLU A 124 8.80 22.24 -61.27
CA GLU A 124 9.45 21.27 -62.17
C GLU A 124 8.87 19.86 -61.96
N GLN A 125 8.11 19.41 -62.94
CA GLN A 125 7.64 18.04 -63.09
C GLN A 125 8.83 17.08 -63.24
N LYS A 126 9.08 16.25 -62.22
CA LYS A 126 9.83 15.00 -62.36
C LYS A 126 9.02 13.86 -61.74
N LYS A 127 8.55 12.95 -62.61
CA LYS A 127 7.93 11.67 -62.23
C LYS A 127 8.87 10.93 -61.27
N LYS A 128 8.49 10.79 -60.00
CA LYS A 128 9.14 9.91 -59.02
C LYS A 128 8.21 8.73 -58.75
N PRO A 129 8.48 7.51 -59.26
CA PRO A 129 7.91 6.32 -58.64
C PRO A 129 8.58 6.11 -57.26
N ALA A 130 7.84 5.59 -56.29
CA ALA A 130 8.29 5.17 -54.94
C ALA A 130 8.28 6.18 -53.77
N LEU A 131 7.44 7.23 -53.80
CA LEU A 131 7.18 8.01 -52.57
C LEU A 131 6.17 7.33 -51.63
N ASP A 132 5.16 6.63 -52.16
CA ASP A 132 4.13 5.97 -51.33
C ASP A 132 4.66 4.73 -50.61
N ASN A 133 5.46 3.87 -51.29
CA ASN A 133 6.08 2.71 -50.62
C ASN A 133 7.03 3.11 -49.49
N ARG A 134 7.71 4.26 -49.59
CA ARG A 134 8.63 4.73 -48.55
C ARG A 134 7.89 5.33 -47.34
N ARG A 135 6.75 5.99 -47.57
CA ARG A 135 5.88 6.48 -46.48
C ARG A 135 5.20 5.33 -45.76
N ASN A 136 4.71 4.33 -46.49
CA ASN A 136 4.12 3.13 -45.91
C ASN A 136 5.17 2.32 -45.13
N SER A 137 6.40 2.22 -45.64
CA SER A 137 7.51 1.58 -44.93
C SER A 137 7.91 2.30 -43.64
N LEU A 138 7.86 3.64 -43.61
CA LEU A 138 8.15 4.41 -42.40
C LEU A 138 7.01 4.31 -41.37
N ALA A 139 5.75 4.37 -41.82
CA ALA A 139 4.59 4.17 -40.95
C ALA A 139 4.60 2.77 -40.30
N ALA A 140 4.86 1.73 -41.09
CA ALA A 140 4.99 0.37 -40.58
C ALA A 140 6.17 0.21 -39.59
N ALA A 141 7.27 0.93 -39.80
CA ALA A 141 8.39 0.92 -38.87
C ALA A 141 8.06 1.61 -37.53
N ILE A 142 7.29 2.72 -37.57
CA ILE A 142 6.84 3.42 -36.37
C ILE A 142 5.83 2.57 -35.59
N GLU A 143 4.88 1.94 -36.28
CA GLU A 143 3.91 1.03 -35.64
C GLU A 143 4.63 -0.15 -34.97
N ALA A 144 5.55 -0.80 -35.67
CA ALA A 144 6.34 -1.89 -35.10
C ALA A 144 7.24 -1.47 -33.92
N GLU A 145 7.75 -0.24 -33.92
CA GLU A 145 8.51 0.31 -32.79
C GLU A 145 7.59 0.61 -31.60
N SER A 146 6.41 1.19 -31.86
CA SER A 146 5.41 1.49 -30.83
C SER A 146 4.84 0.22 -30.16
N GLU A 147 4.61 -0.85 -30.93
CA GLU A 147 4.17 -2.14 -30.40
C GLU A 147 5.24 -2.76 -29.51
N ARG A 148 6.51 -2.65 -29.89
CA ARG A 148 7.64 -3.12 -29.07
C ARG A 148 7.74 -2.33 -27.77
N GLU A 149 7.59 -1.01 -27.82
CA GLU A 149 7.60 -0.15 -26.63
C GLU A 149 6.46 -0.51 -25.67
N LEU A 150 5.25 -0.70 -26.19
CA LEU A 150 4.09 -1.14 -25.40
C LEU A 150 4.32 -2.52 -24.77
N ALA A 151 4.86 -3.48 -25.53
CA ALA A 151 5.14 -4.82 -25.01
C ALA A 151 6.20 -4.80 -23.91
N VAL A 152 7.23 -3.96 -24.02
CA VAL A 152 8.25 -3.78 -22.96
C VAL A 152 7.59 -3.19 -21.71
N ARG A 153 6.76 -2.15 -21.88
CA ARG A 153 6.09 -1.48 -20.77
C ARG A 153 5.09 -2.39 -20.06
N GLU A 154 4.34 -3.20 -20.80
CA GLU A 154 3.43 -4.20 -20.23
C GLU A 154 4.20 -5.28 -19.46
N LYS A 155 5.34 -5.73 -19.99
CA LYS A 155 6.22 -6.68 -19.30
C LYS A 155 6.83 -6.10 -18.02
N GLU A 156 7.12 -4.80 -18.01
CA GLU A 156 7.62 -4.11 -16.83
C GLU A 156 6.54 -3.95 -15.77
N LEU A 157 5.32 -3.55 -16.16
CA LEU A 157 4.18 -3.44 -15.25
C LEU A 157 3.79 -4.80 -14.64
N SER A 158 3.76 -5.86 -15.44
CA SER A 158 3.49 -7.21 -14.94
C SER A 158 4.58 -7.71 -13.98
N SER A 159 5.86 -7.40 -14.25
CA SER A 159 6.95 -7.68 -13.32
C SER A 159 6.80 -6.92 -11.99
N GLN A 160 6.40 -5.65 -12.04
CA GLN A 160 6.12 -4.86 -10.83
C GLN A 160 4.93 -5.42 -10.05
N GLN A 161 3.82 -5.76 -10.72
CA GLN A 161 2.66 -6.38 -10.10
C GLN A 161 3.03 -7.71 -9.44
N PHE A 162 3.78 -8.56 -10.13
CA PHE A 162 4.24 -9.84 -9.59
C PHE A 162 5.10 -9.66 -8.32
N LYS A 163 6.00 -8.67 -8.31
CA LYS A 163 6.80 -8.35 -7.12
C LYS A 163 5.93 -7.93 -5.94
N LEU A 164 4.99 -7.01 -6.17
CA LEU A 164 4.07 -6.55 -5.12
C LEU A 164 3.19 -7.69 -4.61
N GLU A 165 2.66 -8.52 -5.50
CA GLU A 165 1.83 -9.66 -5.12
C GLU A 165 2.64 -10.69 -4.32
N SER A 166 3.88 -10.95 -4.71
CA SER A 166 4.79 -11.82 -3.95
C SER A 166 5.10 -11.25 -2.57
N GLU A 167 5.30 -9.94 -2.46
CA GLU A 167 5.57 -9.27 -1.19
C GLU A 167 4.35 -9.33 -0.26
N ILE A 168 3.14 -9.10 -0.79
CA ILE A 168 1.89 -9.25 -0.04
C ILE A 168 1.75 -10.68 0.48
N LYS A 169 1.96 -11.69 -0.37
CA LYS A 169 1.88 -13.11 0.04
C LYS A 169 2.89 -13.47 1.12
N GLN A 170 4.12 -12.96 1.04
CA GLN A 170 5.10 -13.20 2.09
C GLN A 170 4.69 -12.56 3.42
N ARG A 171 4.14 -11.34 3.39
CA ARG A 171 3.62 -10.69 4.61
C ARG A 171 2.41 -11.44 5.18
N GLU A 172 1.55 -12.01 4.34
CA GLU A 172 0.43 -12.84 4.79
C GLU A 172 0.92 -14.13 5.46
N LEU A 173 1.90 -14.82 4.86
CA LEU A 173 2.51 -16.01 5.48
C LEU A 173 3.16 -15.69 6.82
N ASP A 174 3.87 -14.57 6.93
CA ASP A 174 4.47 -14.13 8.21
C ASP A 174 3.40 -13.85 9.28
N ARG A 175 2.24 -13.31 8.89
CA ARG A 175 1.09 -13.13 9.80
C ARG A 175 0.53 -14.47 10.26
N GLU A 176 0.37 -15.41 9.33
CA GLU A 176 -0.18 -16.74 9.62
C GLU A 176 0.77 -17.56 10.50
N GLU A 177 2.09 -17.48 10.26
CA GLU A 177 3.11 -18.14 11.09
C GLU A 177 3.09 -17.61 12.52
N ARG A 178 3.08 -16.28 12.70
CA ARG A 178 2.92 -15.66 14.04
C ARG A 178 1.61 -16.05 14.71
N GLN A 179 0.52 -16.18 13.96
CA GLN A 179 -0.74 -16.66 14.52
C GLN A 179 -0.66 -18.13 14.95
N ALA A 180 -0.11 -19.00 14.11
CA ALA A 180 0.04 -20.42 14.40
C ALA A 180 0.96 -20.67 15.61
N GLU A 181 2.03 -19.89 15.74
CA GLU A 181 2.93 -19.97 16.89
C GLU A 181 2.22 -19.57 18.19
N ARG A 182 1.37 -18.53 18.14
CA ARG A 182 0.54 -18.13 19.29
C ARG A 182 -0.48 -19.20 19.67
N GLU A 183 -1.17 -19.77 18.68
CA GLU A 183 -2.12 -20.86 18.93
C GLU A 183 -1.41 -22.08 19.54
N HIS A 184 -0.22 -22.42 19.03
CA HIS A 184 0.60 -23.49 19.58
C HIS A 184 0.98 -23.24 21.03
N GLN A 185 1.42 -22.02 21.38
CA GLN A 185 1.75 -21.66 22.76
C GLN A 185 0.54 -21.76 23.70
N ILE A 186 -0.64 -21.29 23.27
CA ILE A 186 -1.88 -21.39 24.05
C ILE A 186 -2.26 -22.86 24.29
N VAL A 187 -2.14 -23.71 23.27
CA VAL A 187 -2.41 -25.15 23.38
C VAL A 187 -1.45 -25.80 24.38
N MET A 188 -0.16 -25.49 24.31
CA MET A 188 0.83 -26.01 25.24
C MET A 188 0.55 -25.59 26.69
N ALA A 189 0.23 -24.31 26.91
CA ALA A 189 -0.14 -23.82 28.24
C ALA A 189 -1.40 -24.50 28.80
N ARG A 190 -2.40 -24.78 27.95
CA ARG A 190 -3.60 -25.55 28.36
C ARG A 190 -3.24 -26.97 28.78
N ILE A 191 -2.43 -27.66 27.98
CA ILE A 191 -1.98 -29.02 28.28
C ILE A 191 -1.22 -29.06 29.61
N ASP A 192 -0.31 -28.12 29.85
CA ASP A 192 0.47 -28.11 31.08
C ASP A 192 -0.37 -27.74 32.31
N ASN A 193 -1.34 -26.83 32.16
CA ASN A 193 -2.33 -26.54 33.21
C ASN A 193 -3.18 -27.77 33.55
N GLU A 194 -3.66 -28.51 32.54
CA GLU A 194 -4.42 -29.75 32.76
C GLU A 194 -3.58 -30.83 33.46
N LYS A 195 -2.30 -30.99 33.09
CA LYS A 195 -1.37 -31.90 33.78
C LYS A 195 -1.19 -31.52 35.25
N MET A 196 -1.01 -30.24 35.55
CA MET A 196 -0.88 -29.75 36.93
C MET A 196 -2.16 -30.01 37.75
N LEU A 197 -3.33 -29.71 37.19
CA LEU A 197 -4.64 -29.99 37.80
C LEU A 197 -4.84 -31.49 38.08
N SER A 198 -4.46 -32.34 37.12
CA SER A 198 -4.44 -33.80 37.27
C SER A 198 -3.57 -34.24 38.46
N MET A 199 -2.34 -33.72 38.56
CA MET A 199 -1.44 -34.04 39.68
C MET A 199 -2.01 -33.57 41.03
N PHE A 200 -2.57 -32.36 41.10
CA PHE A 200 -3.20 -31.87 42.32
C PHE A 200 -4.37 -32.74 42.77
N LYS A 201 -5.18 -33.21 41.81
CA LYS A 201 -6.30 -34.10 42.09
C LYS A 201 -5.83 -35.46 42.62
N ALA A 202 -4.80 -36.05 42.01
CA ALA A 202 -4.19 -37.29 42.49
C ALA A 202 -3.59 -37.14 43.90
N PHE A 203 -2.93 -36.02 44.19
CA PHE A 203 -2.41 -35.71 45.54
C PHE A 203 -3.51 -35.54 46.59
N ALA A 204 -4.64 -34.92 46.21
CA ALA A 204 -5.78 -34.74 47.10
C ALA A 204 -6.51 -36.06 47.38
N GLU A 205 -6.61 -36.94 46.38
CA GLU A 205 -7.21 -38.28 46.50
C GLU A 205 -6.31 -39.22 47.31
N SER A 206 -4.98 -39.10 47.22
CA SER A 206 -4.02 -39.88 48.04
C SER A 206 -3.97 -39.48 49.52
N LYS A 207 -4.59 -38.35 49.91
CA LYS A 207 -4.67 -37.85 51.30
C LYS A 207 -6.00 -38.17 52.00
N LYS A 208 -6.92 -38.87 51.34
CA LYS A 208 -8.12 -39.48 51.94
C LYS A 208 -7.88 -40.95 52.21
#